data_AF-A0A957UFP8-F1
#
_entry.id   AF-A0A957UFP8-F1
#
_cell.length_a   1.000
_cell.length_b   1.000
_cell.length_c   1.000
_cell.angle_alpha   90.00
_cell.angle_beta   90.00
_cell.angle_gamma   90.00
#
_symmetry.space_group_name_H-M   'P 1'
#
loop_
_entity.id
_entity.type
_entity.pdbx_description
1 polymer ?
#
loop_
_entity_poly.entity_id
_entity_poly.type
_entity_poly.pdbx_seq_one_letter_code
_entity_poly.pdbx_strand_id
1 'polypeptide(L)'
;MSESATRQALLQALKFRCIGPPRGGRVLAVAGHPTQAMTFYFGGCAGGIWKTVDGGVYWENISDGFLKSAAVGALTVSEADPNVIYAGMGEATFRLDVSFGDGIYKST
;
A
#
# COMPACT_ATOMS: atom_id res chain seq x y z
N MET A 1 1.81 6.74 39.92
CA MET A 1 1.23 6.42 38.59
C MET A 1 0.78 4.97 38.65
N SER A 2 -0.45 4.62 38.27
CA SER A 2 -0.93 3.24 38.40
C SER A 2 -0.22 2.32 37.40
N GLU A 3 0.01 1.07 37.77
CA GLU A 3 0.67 0.05 36.93
C GLU A 3 -0.01 -0.11 35.55
N SER A 4 -1.33 0.02 35.53
CA SER A 4 -2.16 0.02 34.32
C SER A 4 -1.83 1.19 33.36
N ALA A 5 -1.63 2.40 33.90
CA ALA A 5 -1.29 3.57 33.09
C ALA A 5 0.12 3.45 32.48
N THR A 6 1.07 2.89 33.22
CA THR A 6 2.44 2.63 32.74
C THR A 6 2.45 1.56 31.63
N ARG A 7 1.67 0.49 31.77
CA ARG A 7 1.54 -0.55 30.73
C ARG A 7 0.96 0.01 29.44
N GLN A 8 -0.09 0.84 29.53
CA GLN A 8 -0.70 1.45 28.36
C GLN A 8 0.28 2.36 27.61
N ALA A 9 1.07 3.16 28.34
CA ALA A 9 2.09 4.02 27.76
C ALA A 9 3.19 3.22 27.02
N LEU A 10 3.62 2.09 27.58
CA LEU A 10 4.61 1.21 26.94
C LEU A 10 4.07 0.58 25.65
N LEU A 11 2.81 0.13 25.64
CA LEU A 11 2.19 -0.45 24.45
C LEU A 11 2.01 0.58 23.33
N GLN A 12 1.66 1.82 23.68
CA GLN A 12 1.55 2.92 22.71
C GLN A 12 2.91 3.36 22.14
N ALA A 13 4.00 3.11 22.86
CA ALA A 13 5.36 3.43 22.39
C ALA A 13 5.91 2.38 21.38
N LEU A 14 5.27 1.22 21.25
CA LEU A 14 5.69 0.19 20.29
C LEU A 14 5.43 0.67 18.86
N LYS A 15 6.44 0.51 18.00
CA LYS A 15 6.35 0.81 16.57
C LYS A 15 6.49 -0.47 15.78
N PHE A 16 5.59 -0.66 14.83
CA PHE A 16 5.76 -1.69 13.81
C PHE A 16 6.99 -1.37 12.96
N ARG A 17 7.75 -2.41 12.62
CA ARG A 17 8.84 -2.33 11.66
C ARG A 17 8.74 -3.50 10.69
N CYS A 18 8.99 -3.24 9.41
CA CYS A 18 9.11 -4.32 8.44
C CYS A 18 10.33 -5.18 8.78
N ILE A 19 10.13 -6.50 8.86
CA ILE A 19 11.21 -7.49 9.08
C ILE A 19 11.71 -8.13 7.77
N GLY A 20 11.03 -7.85 6.66
CA GLY A 20 11.38 -8.33 5.33
C GLY A 20 10.57 -9.56 4.88
N PRO A 21 10.70 -9.94 3.59
CA PRO A 21 11.58 -9.33 2.60
C PRO A 21 11.14 -7.90 2.24
N PRO A 22 12.08 -6.97 1.98
CA PRO A 22 11.76 -5.56 1.73
C PRO A 22 11.06 -5.32 0.39
N ARG A 23 10.84 -6.38 -0.41
CA ARG A 23 10.21 -6.35 -1.72
C ARG A 23 9.29 -7.55 -1.87
N GLY A 24 8.15 -7.34 -2.49
CA GLY A 24 7.42 -8.41 -3.16
C GLY A 24 6.23 -8.97 -2.39
N GLY A 25 5.75 -10.09 -2.94
CA GLY A 25 4.38 -10.56 -2.82
C GLY A 25 3.75 -10.66 -4.21
N ARG A 26 2.52 -11.17 -4.30
CA ARG A 26 1.79 -11.23 -5.57
C ARG A 26 1.26 -9.82 -5.90
N VAL A 27 1.57 -9.34 -7.10
CA VAL A 27 1.22 -7.99 -7.58
C VAL A 27 0.30 -8.11 -8.79
N LEU A 28 -0.75 -7.29 -8.84
CA LEU A 28 -1.71 -7.25 -9.95
C LEU A 28 -1.82 -5.88 -10.61
N ALA A 29 -1.44 -4.82 -9.88
CA ALA A 29 -1.53 -3.46 -10.36
C ALA A 29 -0.17 -2.78 -10.32
N VAL A 30 0.15 -2.04 -11.38
CA VAL A 30 1.35 -1.20 -11.47
C VAL A 30 1.00 0.11 -12.15
N ALA A 31 1.60 1.20 -11.69
CA ALA A 31 1.45 2.52 -12.30
C ALA A 31 2.78 3.28 -12.24
N GLY A 32 3.08 4.03 -13.29
CA GLY A 32 4.23 4.95 -13.34
C GLY A 32 3.79 6.38 -13.13
N HIS A 33 4.65 7.20 -12.54
CA HIS A 33 4.44 8.64 -12.52
C HIS A 33 4.65 9.21 -13.93
N PRO A 34 3.77 10.10 -14.43
CA PRO A 34 3.80 10.54 -15.84
C PRO A 34 5.08 11.30 -16.22
N THR A 35 5.71 12.02 -15.29
CA THR A 35 6.90 12.85 -15.55
C THR A 35 8.14 12.47 -14.74
N GLN A 36 8.06 11.50 -13.83
CA GLN A 36 9.18 11.12 -12.96
C GLN A 36 9.56 9.67 -13.25
N ALA A 37 10.57 9.48 -14.10
CA ALA A 37 10.96 8.17 -14.63
C ALA A 37 11.40 7.15 -13.58
N MET A 38 11.71 7.58 -12.35
CA MET A 38 12.13 6.70 -11.25
C MET A 38 11.00 6.45 -10.23
N THR A 39 9.83 7.07 -10.42
CA THR A 39 8.70 6.99 -9.51
C THR A 39 7.66 6.02 -10.04
N PHE A 40 7.44 4.95 -9.29
CA PHE A 40 6.49 3.89 -9.63
C PHE A 40 5.68 3.48 -8.41
N TYR A 41 4.56 2.84 -8.69
CA TYR A 41 3.64 2.33 -7.69
C TYR A 41 3.23 0.91 -8.06
N PHE A 42 3.04 0.06 -7.05
CA PHE A 42 2.41 -1.24 -7.25
C PHE A 42 1.32 -1.51 -6.21
N GLY A 43 0.33 -2.31 -6.60
CA GLY A 43 -0.72 -2.84 -5.76
C GLY A 43 -0.55 -4.34 -5.53
N GLY A 44 -0.48 -4.76 -4.27
CA GLY A 44 -0.39 -6.16 -3.88
C GLY A 44 -1.78 -6.82 -3.74
N CYS A 45 -1.85 -8.13 -3.98
CA CYS A 45 -3.06 -8.94 -3.78
C CYS A 45 -3.61 -8.91 -2.35
N ALA A 46 -2.74 -8.82 -1.36
CA ALA A 46 -3.08 -8.71 0.06
C ALA A 46 -2.02 -7.85 0.79
N GLY A 47 -1.50 -6.84 0.09
CA GLY A 47 -0.31 -6.10 0.51
C GLY A 47 -0.45 -4.59 0.45
N GLY A 48 -1.59 -4.05 0.02
CA GLY A 48 -1.80 -2.62 -0.12
C GLY A 48 -1.02 -2.00 -1.29
N ILE A 49 -0.73 -0.71 -1.18
CA ILE A 49 -0.11 0.12 -2.22
C ILE A 49 1.29 0.52 -1.75
N TRP A 50 2.25 0.34 -2.66
CA TRP A 50 3.65 0.66 -2.42
C TRP A 50 4.17 1.64 -3.46
N LYS A 51 5.09 2.52 -3.05
CA LYS A 51 5.73 3.53 -3.88
C LYS A 51 7.24 3.37 -3.85
N THR A 52 7.88 3.60 -5.00
CA THR A 52 9.32 3.83 -5.11
C THR A 52 9.56 5.21 -5.74
N VAL A 53 10.72 5.78 -5.48
CA VAL A 53 11.24 7.02 -6.11
C VAL A 53 12.67 6.83 -6.64
N ASP A 54 13.21 5.62 -6.52
CA ASP A 54 14.59 5.27 -6.87
C ASP A 54 14.67 4.12 -7.90
N GLY A 55 13.61 3.94 -8.69
CA GLY A 55 13.56 2.93 -9.74
C GLY A 55 13.37 1.50 -9.21
N GLY A 56 12.81 1.35 -8.02
CA GLY A 56 12.45 0.07 -7.43
C GLY A 56 13.55 -0.56 -6.55
N VAL A 57 14.59 0.21 -6.21
CA VAL A 57 15.61 -0.23 -5.24
C VAL A 57 15.00 -0.33 -3.84
N TYR A 58 14.23 0.69 -3.45
CA TYR A 58 13.43 0.75 -2.23
C TYR A 58 11.94 0.96 -2.51
N TRP A 59 11.10 0.36 -1.67
CA TRP A 59 9.65 0.48 -1.72
C TRP A 59 9.10 0.83 -0.33
N GLU A 60 8.25 1.84 -0.29
CA GLU A 60 7.55 2.30 0.90
C GLU A 60 6.06 1.98 0.79
N ASN A 61 5.45 1.44 1.85
CA ASN A 61 4.00 1.29 1.91
C ASN A 61 3.37 2.68 2.14
N ILE A 62 2.41 3.06 1.30
CA ILE A 62 1.72 4.35 1.36
C ILE A 62 0.22 4.22 1.65
N SER A 63 -0.26 3.02 1.97
CA SER A 63 -1.68 2.71 2.15
C SER A 63 -2.10 2.37 3.57
N ASP A 64 -1.15 1.99 4.43
CA ASP A 64 -1.45 1.57 5.80
C ASP A 64 -2.14 2.69 6.58
N GLY A 65 -3.25 2.35 7.25
CA GLY A 65 -4.09 3.30 7.99
C GLY A 65 -5.10 4.07 7.14
N PHE A 66 -5.04 3.97 5.80
CA PHE A 66 -5.97 4.66 4.89
C PHE A 66 -6.98 3.72 4.22
N LEU A 67 -6.59 2.48 3.92
CA LEU A 67 -7.43 1.52 3.23
C LEU A 67 -8.10 0.53 4.21
N LYS A 68 -9.33 0.10 3.90
CA LYS A 68 -10.01 -0.97 4.63
C LYS A 68 -9.72 -2.36 4.06
N SER A 69 -9.39 -2.45 2.77
CA SER A 69 -8.94 -3.66 2.11
C SER A 69 -7.45 -3.55 1.74
N ALA A 70 -6.73 -4.66 1.81
CA ALA A 70 -5.34 -4.75 1.37
C ALA A 70 -5.21 -5.29 -0.07
N ALA A 71 -6.32 -5.64 -0.70
CA ALA A 71 -6.35 -6.22 -2.03
C ALA A 71 -6.45 -5.14 -3.10
N VAL A 72 -5.37 -4.94 -3.86
CA VAL A 72 -5.29 -3.91 -4.89
C VAL A 72 -5.15 -4.57 -6.27
N GLY A 73 -6.21 -4.47 -7.07
CA GLY A 73 -6.29 -5.08 -8.40
C GLY A 73 -6.11 -4.09 -9.55
N ALA A 74 -6.32 -2.80 -9.30
CA ALA A 74 -6.08 -1.74 -10.27
C ALA A 74 -5.47 -0.51 -9.58
N LEU A 75 -4.57 0.17 -10.29
CA LEU A 75 -3.88 1.35 -9.79
C LEU A 75 -3.57 2.27 -10.97
N THR A 76 -3.84 3.57 -10.83
CA THR A 76 -3.44 4.57 -11.82
C THR A 76 -3.08 5.90 -11.16
N VAL A 77 -2.16 6.63 -11.79
CA VAL A 77 -1.78 7.99 -11.41
C VAL A 77 -2.50 8.95 -12.35
N SER A 78 -3.11 10.00 -11.82
CA SER A 78 -3.78 11.01 -12.62
C SER A 78 -2.77 11.78 -13.46
N GLU A 79 -3.00 11.87 -14.78
CA GLU A 79 -2.15 12.67 -15.67
C GLU A 79 -2.33 14.17 -15.46
N ALA A 80 -3.55 14.59 -15.08
CA ALA A 80 -3.87 16.00 -14.84
C ALA A 80 -3.30 16.52 -13.51
N ASP A 81 -3.20 15.65 -12.50
CA ASP A 81 -2.57 15.95 -11.21
C ASP A 81 -1.86 14.69 -10.69
N PRO A 82 -0.55 14.55 -10.94
CA PRO A 82 0.22 13.37 -10.56
C PRO A 82 0.33 13.10 -9.05
N ASN A 83 -0.18 14.00 -8.20
CA ASN A 83 -0.30 13.76 -6.76
C ASN A 83 -1.52 12.88 -6.40
N VAL A 84 -2.46 12.73 -7.35
CA VAL A 84 -3.67 11.93 -7.18
C VAL A 84 -3.49 10.54 -7.75
N ILE A 85 -3.79 9.55 -6.93
CA ILE A 85 -3.77 8.12 -7.25
C ILE A 85 -5.17 7.56 -7.06
N TYR A 86 -5.59 6.72 -8.00
CA TYR A 86 -6.82 5.95 -7.91
C TYR A 86 -6.48 4.48 -7.74
N ALA A 87 -7.11 3.82 -6.78
CA ALA A 87 -6.92 2.40 -6.50
C ALA A 87 -8.25 1.66 -6.58
N GLY A 88 -8.32 0.65 -7.45
CA GLY A 88 -9.42 -0.30 -7.52
C GLY A 88 -9.10 -1.53 -6.68
N MET A 89 -10.01 -1.84 -5.75
CA MET A 89 -9.79 -2.88 -4.76
C MET A 89 -10.32 -4.23 -5.22
N GLY A 90 -9.76 -5.30 -4.65
CA GLY A 90 -10.06 -6.68 -4.96
C GLY A 90 -9.07 -7.30 -5.94
N GLU A 91 -9.05 -8.62 -5.98
CA GLU A 91 -8.15 -9.37 -6.85
C GLU A 91 -8.88 -9.89 -8.09
N ALA A 92 -8.33 -9.60 -9.28
CA ALA A 92 -8.89 -10.06 -10.55
C ALA A 92 -8.47 -11.50 -10.93
N THR A 93 -7.43 -12.05 -10.30
CA THR A 93 -6.87 -13.35 -10.67
C THR A 93 -7.30 -14.44 -9.69
N PHE A 94 -8.26 -15.26 -10.08
CA PHE A 94 -8.73 -16.39 -9.30
C PHE A 94 -7.64 -17.48 -9.20
N ARG A 95 -6.96 -17.57 -8.06
CA ARG A 95 -5.98 -18.63 -7.73
C ARG A 95 -6.45 -19.43 -6.51
N LEU A 96 -5.51 -19.90 -5.68
CA LEU A 96 -5.79 -20.65 -4.44
C LEU A 96 -6.49 -19.79 -3.39
N ASP A 97 -6.21 -18.48 -3.36
CA ASP A 97 -6.77 -17.47 -2.45
C ASP A 97 -7.11 -16.19 -3.24
N VAL A 98 -8.25 -15.58 -2.90
CA VAL A 98 -8.76 -14.35 -3.54
C VAL A 98 -9.44 -13.48 -2.48
N SER A 99 -8.97 -12.26 -2.35
CA SER A 99 -9.57 -11.24 -1.51
C SER A 99 -10.57 -10.40 -2.30
N PHE A 100 -11.77 -10.21 -1.73
CA PHE A 100 -12.79 -9.34 -2.31
C PHE A 100 -12.38 -7.86 -2.21
N GLY A 101 -12.82 -7.09 -3.21
CA GLY A 101 -12.69 -5.64 -3.21
C GLY A 101 -13.84 -4.96 -2.49
N ASP A 102 -13.59 -3.74 -2.02
CA ASP A 102 -14.56 -2.87 -1.35
C ASP A 102 -14.80 -1.55 -2.12
N GLY A 103 -14.44 -1.52 -3.41
CA GLY A 103 -14.71 -0.41 -4.32
C GLY A 103 -13.43 0.30 -4.81
N ILE A 104 -13.52 1.62 -4.95
CA ILE A 104 -12.44 2.47 -5.47
C ILE A 104 -12.08 3.52 -4.42
N TYR A 105 -10.78 3.68 -4.19
CA TYR A 105 -10.21 4.74 -3.37
C TYR A 105 -9.54 5.80 -4.26
N LYS A 106 -9.55 7.04 -3.77
CA LYS A 106 -8.88 8.19 -4.38
C LYS A 106 -8.04 8.89 -3.30
N SER A 107 -6.78 9.21 -3.59
CA SER A 107 -5.96 10.03 -2.70
C SER A 107 -6.31 11.53 -2.82
N THR A 108 -5.93 12.29 -1.79
CA THR A 108 -6.08 13.75 -1.73
C THR A 108 -4.74 14.44 -1.75
#